data_AF-A0A2B7WNU3-F1
#
_entry.id   AF-A0A2B7WNU3-F1
#
_cell.length_a   1.000
_cell.length_b   1.000
_cell.length_c   1.000
_cell.angle_alpha   90.00
_cell.angle_beta   90.00
_cell.angle_gamma   90.00
#
_symmetry.space_group_name_H-M   'P 1'
#
loop_
_entity.id
_entity.type
_entity.pdbx_description
1 polymer ?
#
loop_
_entity_poly.entity_id
_entity_poly.type
_entity_poly.pdbx_seq_one_letter_code
_entity_poly.pdbx_strand_id
1 'polypeptide(L)'
;MVATTVSAAPAPTQEVTQDVTQDVPSIELREDNGHANFIHLKDDAGMNRWRFAFAGASCDDFKNAMKKRLGVTRNFQCWETSKKGTWNFDVTEVEGPFGDFIVTGGVKDVTKQSCCDMGLPEWAIGRCKEASNGWGC
;
A
#
# COMPACT_ATOMS: atom_id res chain seq x y z
N MET A 1 44.90 -20.54 -49.31
CA MET A 1 44.61 -19.58 -48.22
C MET A 1 43.55 -18.62 -48.73
N VAL A 2 42.49 -18.43 -47.94
CA VAL A 2 41.24 -17.74 -48.29
C VAL A 2 41.32 -16.27 -47.89
N ALA A 3 40.69 -15.37 -48.65
CA ALA A 3 39.98 -14.21 -48.09
C ALA A 3 39.00 -13.62 -49.12
N THR A 4 37.76 -14.09 -49.11
CA THR A 4 36.60 -13.44 -49.74
C THR A 4 36.04 -12.42 -48.75
N THR A 5 35.97 -11.15 -49.14
CA THR A 5 35.36 -10.08 -48.34
C THR A 5 33.85 -10.02 -48.59
N VAL A 6 33.03 -10.21 -47.55
CA VAL A 6 31.57 -10.02 -47.60
C VAL A 6 31.24 -8.60 -47.15
N SER A 7 30.57 -7.84 -48.02
CA SER A 7 30.03 -6.51 -47.71
C SER A 7 28.73 -6.66 -46.91
N ALA A 8 28.70 -6.15 -45.67
CA ALA A 8 27.49 -6.12 -44.85
C ALA A 8 26.59 -4.93 -45.25
N ALA A 9 25.29 -5.17 -45.39
CA ALA A 9 24.26 -4.14 -45.56
C ALA A 9 23.90 -3.48 -44.21
N PRO A 10 23.47 -2.20 -44.19
CA PRO A 10 23.07 -1.54 -42.94
C PRO A 10 21.73 -2.09 -42.43
N ALA A 11 21.65 -2.38 -41.14
CA ALA A 11 20.44 -2.81 -40.45
C ALA A 11 19.47 -1.62 -40.24
N PRO A 12 18.14 -1.84 -40.25
CA PRO A 12 17.18 -0.77 -40.00
C PRO A 12 17.18 -0.35 -38.52
N THR A 13 17.23 0.95 -38.28
CA THR A 13 17.07 1.58 -36.97
C THR A 13 15.65 1.31 -36.45
N GLN A 14 15.53 0.55 -35.35
CA GLN A 14 14.27 0.43 -34.62
C GLN A 14 14.16 1.59 -33.62
N GLU A 15 13.14 2.41 -33.80
CA GLU A 15 12.69 3.40 -32.82
C GLU A 15 12.28 2.67 -31.53
N VAL A 16 12.95 2.99 -30.42
CA VAL A 16 12.59 2.48 -29.10
C VAL A 16 11.41 3.28 -28.59
N THR A 17 10.20 2.83 -28.91
CA THR A 17 8.99 3.20 -28.15
C THR A 17 9.12 2.53 -26.78
N GLN A 18 9.55 3.28 -25.76
CA GLN A 18 9.52 2.82 -24.38
C GLN A 18 8.08 2.78 -23.89
N ASP A 19 7.41 1.65 -24.11
CA ASP A 19 6.23 1.27 -23.35
C ASP A 19 6.70 0.94 -21.93
N VAL A 20 6.67 1.93 -21.04
CA VAL A 20 6.88 1.70 -19.60
C VAL A 20 5.60 1.05 -19.06
N THR A 21 5.42 -0.22 -19.39
CA THR A 21 4.58 -1.09 -18.58
C THR A 21 5.46 -1.47 -17.40
N GLN A 22 5.30 -0.75 -16.29
CA GLN A 22 5.92 -1.12 -15.03
C GLN A 22 5.38 -2.52 -14.66
N ASP A 23 6.19 -3.55 -14.89
CA ASP A 23 5.96 -4.91 -14.40
C ASP A 23 5.78 -4.85 -12.88
N VAL A 24 4.53 -4.82 -12.43
CA VAL A 24 4.19 -5.08 -11.03
C VAL A 24 4.48 -6.57 -10.84
N PRO A 25 5.44 -6.97 -9.98
CA PRO A 25 5.79 -8.36 -9.81
C PRO A 25 4.53 -9.16 -9.47
N SER A 26 4.29 -10.23 -10.23
CA SER A 26 3.23 -11.21 -9.96
C SER A 26 3.40 -11.74 -8.55
N ILE A 27 2.54 -11.28 -7.63
CA ILE A 27 2.52 -11.71 -6.23
C ILE A 27 2.04 -13.16 -6.20
N GLU A 28 2.90 -14.04 -5.66
CA GLU A 28 2.56 -15.40 -5.29
C GLU A 28 1.23 -15.42 -4.52
N LEU A 29 0.36 -16.39 -4.84
CA LEU A 29 -0.94 -16.63 -4.23
C LEU A 29 -0.84 -16.70 -2.69
N ARG A 30 -0.85 -15.53 -2.03
CA ARG A 30 -1.20 -15.39 -0.62
C ARG A 30 -2.70 -15.63 -0.56
N GLU A 31 -3.14 -16.55 0.30
CA GLU A 31 -4.56 -16.65 0.69
C GLU A 31 -5.13 -15.22 0.81
N ASP A 32 -6.23 -14.93 0.10
CA ASP A 32 -6.74 -13.60 -0.28
C ASP A 32 -6.96 -12.63 0.91
N ASN A 33 -5.88 -12.24 1.59
CA ASN A 33 -5.90 -11.19 2.59
C ASN A 33 -5.94 -9.87 1.82
N GLY A 34 -6.93 -9.02 2.14
CA GLY A 34 -7.16 -7.79 1.41
C GLY A 34 -5.94 -6.88 1.29
N HIS A 35 -5.95 -5.97 0.33
CA HIS A 35 -4.91 -4.95 0.16
C HIS A 35 -5.42 -3.58 0.59
N ALA A 36 -4.54 -2.73 1.10
CA ALA A 36 -4.83 -1.33 1.36
C ALA A 36 -3.67 -0.41 0.93
N ASN A 37 -3.99 0.70 0.29
CA ASN A 37 -3.05 1.73 -0.12
C ASN A 37 -3.36 3.02 0.60
N PHE A 38 -2.36 3.62 1.24
CA PHE A 38 -2.45 4.95 1.81
C PHE A 38 -2.76 5.97 0.71
N ILE A 39 -3.74 6.84 0.98
CA ILE A 39 -4.12 7.92 0.07
C ILE A 39 -3.58 9.24 0.59
N HIS A 40 -3.93 9.60 1.83
CA HIS A 40 -3.46 10.84 2.45
C HIS A 40 -3.64 10.83 3.96
N LEU A 41 -2.96 11.78 4.59
CA LEU A 41 -3.09 12.16 5.99
C LEU A 41 -3.57 13.62 6.04
N LYS A 42 -4.52 13.92 6.91
CA LYS A 42 -4.96 15.29 7.19
C LYS A 42 -4.94 15.53 8.70
N ASP A 43 -4.56 16.73 9.10
CA ASP A 43 -4.84 17.19 10.47
C ASP A 43 -6.34 17.42 10.63
N ASP A 44 -6.89 16.92 11.73
CA ASP A 44 -8.27 17.08 12.16
C ASP A 44 -8.28 17.47 13.64
N ALA A 45 -7.97 18.74 13.91
CA ALA A 45 -7.93 19.34 15.23
C ALA A 45 -6.92 18.69 16.20
N GLY A 46 -5.66 18.52 15.76
CA GLY A 46 -4.61 17.89 16.57
C GLY A 46 -4.70 16.36 16.60
N MET A 47 -5.38 15.79 15.61
CA MET A 47 -5.48 14.37 15.38
C MET A 47 -5.15 14.06 13.92
N ASN A 48 -4.56 12.90 13.70
CA ASN A 48 -4.26 12.41 12.37
C ASN A 48 -5.48 11.69 11.79
N ARG A 49 -6.08 12.25 10.74
CA ARG A 49 -7.10 11.61 9.92
C ARG A 49 -6.46 10.91 8.73
N TRP A 50 -6.41 9.58 8.83
CA TRP A 50 -5.82 8.70 7.86
C TRP A 50 -6.86 8.23 6.85
N ARG A 51 -6.46 8.17 5.58
CA ARG A 51 -7.28 7.58 4.53
C ARG A 51 -6.53 6.54 3.73
N PHE A 52 -7.18 5.40 3.54
CA PHE A 52 -6.70 4.28 2.74
C PHE A 52 -7.74 3.90 1.68
N ALA A 53 -7.30 3.42 0.52
CA ALA A 53 -8.12 2.65 -0.40
C ALA A 53 -7.89 1.16 -0.11
N PHE A 54 -8.92 0.31 -0.08
CA PHE A 54 -8.76 -1.12 0.17
C PHE A 54 -9.67 -2.00 -0.70
N ALA A 55 -9.29 -3.27 -0.84
CA ALA A 55 -10.07 -4.33 -1.48
C ALA A 55 -9.77 -5.69 -0.82
N GLY A 56 -10.67 -6.67 -0.91
CA GLY A 56 -10.45 -8.01 -0.35
C GLY A 56 -10.51 -8.09 1.19
N ALA A 57 -10.99 -7.04 1.86
CA ALA A 57 -11.25 -7.00 3.31
C ALA A 57 -12.60 -6.33 3.56
N SER A 58 -13.14 -6.42 4.78
CA SER A 58 -14.36 -5.70 5.16
C SER A 58 -14.05 -4.46 6.02
N CYS A 59 -14.95 -3.48 6.01
CA CYS A 59 -14.86 -2.31 6.90
C CYS A 59 -14.85 -2.73 8.38
N ASP A 60 -15.61 -3.76 8.73
CA ASP A 60 -15.69 -4.26 10.10
C ASP A 60 -14.37 -4.87 10.56
N ASP A 61 -13.59 -5.48 9.67
CA ASP A 61 -12.25 -5.98 10.01
C ASP A 61 -11.32 -4.84 10.45
N PHE A 62 -11.30 -3.74 9.70
CA PHE A 62 -10.52 -2.55 10.08
C PHE A 62 -10.99 -1.97 11.40
N LYS A 63 -12.30 -1.78 11.57
CA LYS A 63 -12.87 -1.26 12.82
C LYS A 63 -12.53 -2.16 14.02
N ASN A 64 -12.63 -3.47 13.85
CA ASN A 64 -12.32 -4.44 14.91
C ASN A 64 -10.81 -4.49 15.19
N ALA A 65 -9.96 -4.38 14.18
CA ALA A 65 -8.51 -4.31 14.35
C ALA A 65 -8.08 -3.07 15.14
N MET A 66 -8.65 -1.90 14.85
CA MET A 66 -8.34 -0.68 15.61
C MET A 66 -8.86 -0.76 17.06
N LYS A 67 -10.07 -1.29 17.28
CA LYS A 67 -10.64 -1.43 18.62
C LYS A 67 -9.85 -2.35 19.55
N LYS A 68 -9.08 -3.30 18.99
CA LYS A 68 -8.18 -4.16 19.77
C LYS A 68 -6.94 -3.42 20.27
N ARG A 69 -6.65 -2.24 19.72
CA ARG A 69 -5.51 -1.40 20.06
C ARG A 69 -5.99 -0.26 20.98
N LEU A 70 -5.21 0.07 22.01
CA LEU A 70 -5.59 1.02 23.07
C LEU A 70 -5.48 2.48 22.59
N GLY A 71 -6.32 2.91 21.64
CA GLY A 71 -6.29 4.26 21.03
C GLY A 71 -7.46 5.16 21.38
N VAL A 72 -7.38 6.42 20.94
CA VAL A 72 -8.50 7.38 20.91
C VAL A 72 -9.02 7.45 19.47
N THR A 73 -9.44 6.30 18.94
CA THR A 73 -9.83 6.19 17.53
C THR A 73 -11.25 6.68 17.29
N ARG A 74 -11.44 7.48 16.24
CA ARG A 74 -12.72 8.08 15.83
C ARG A 74 -12.90 8.00 14.31
N ASN A 75 -14.06 8.46 13.84
CA ASN A 75 -14.35 8.64 12.42
C ASN A 75 -14.19 7.39 11.55
N PHE A 76 -14.52 6.20 12.07
CA PHE A 76 -14.55 4.96 11.30
C PHE A 76 -15.58 5.02 10.18
N GLN A 77 -15.13 5.38 8.98
CA GLN A 77 -15.98 5.48 7.81
C GLN A 77 -15.41 4.62 6.69
N CYS A 78 -16.27 3.84 6.06
CA CYS A 78 -15.94 3.20 4.79
C CYS A 78 -17.01 3.49 3.77
N TRP A 79 -16.59 3.64 2.52
CA TRP A 79 -17.50 3.81 1.40
C TRP A 79 -16.88 3.25 0.14
N GLU A 80 -17.71 2.62 -0.69
CA GLU A 80 -17.26 2.06 -1.95
C GLU A 80 -16.82 3.19 -2.89
N THR A 81 -15.77 2.94 -3.66
CA THR A 81 -15.31 3.85 -4.71
C THR A 81 -16.15 3.66 -5.98
N SER A 82 -15.85 4.40 -7.05
CA SER A 82 -16.47 4.16 -8.36
C SER A 82 -16.10 2.79 -8.96
N LYS A 83 -15.02 2.16 -8.49
CA LYS A 83 -14.62 0.80 -8.88
C LYS A 83 -15.22 -0.20 -7.90
N LYS A 84 -16.14 -1.04 -8.42
CA LYS A 84 -16.79 -2.10 -7.63
C LYS A 84 -15.77 -2.96 -6.90
N GLY A 85 -16.03 -3.25 -5.63
CA GLY A 85 -15.16 -4.05 -4.76
C GLY A 85 -13.92 -3.30 -4.25
N THR A 86 -13.76 -2.02 -4.57
CA THR A 86 -12.72 -1.16 -4.01
C THR A 86 -13.37 -0.09 -3.13
N TRP A 87 -12.85 0.09 -1.94
CA TRP A 87 -13.43 0.92 -0.89
C TRP A 87 -12.43 1.95 -0.39
N ASN A 88 -12.93 3.03 0.20
CA ASN A 88 -12.14 3.89 1.06
C ASN A 88 -12.36 3.48 2.52
N PHE A 89 -11.31 3.57 3.32
CA PHE A 89 -11.34 3.53 4.76
C PHE A 89 -10.77 4.85 5.28
N ASP A 90 -11.51 5.49 6.18
CA ASP A 90 -11.14 6.74 6.83
C ASP A 90 -11.24 6.52 8.34
N VAL A 91 -10.21 6.97 9.03
CA VAL A 91 -10.08 6.81 10.49
C VAL A 91 -9.25 7.95 11.06
N THR A 92 -9.67 8.44 12.21
CA THR A 92 -8.95 9.49 12.94
C THR A 92 -8.38 8.91 14.22
N GLU A 93 -7.14 9.24 14.53
CA GLU A 93 -6.45 8.81 15.74
C GLU A 93 -5.58 9.97 16.28
N VAL A 94 -5.25 9.93 17.56
CA VAL A 94 -4.34 10.92 18.17
C VAL A 94 -3.08 11.07 17.32
N GLU A 95 -2.68 12.32 17.08
CA GLU A 95 -1.43 12.60 16.38
C GLU A 95 -0.22 12.05 17.16
N GLY A 96 0.71 11.47 16.43
CA GLY A 96 2.02 11.09 16.93
C GLY A 96 2.25 9.57 16.97
N PRO A 97 3.46 9.16 17.41
CA PRO A 97 3.99 7.82 17.21
C PRO A 97 3.04 6.68 17.60
N PHE A 98 2.34 6.84 18.72
CA PHE A 98 1.44 5.83 19.24
C PHE A 98 0.16 5.72 18.42
N GLY A 99 -0.44 6.84 18.00
CA GLY A 99 -1.63 6.80 17.14
C GLY A 99 -1.31 6.27 15.75
N ASP A 100 -0.16 6.67 15.19
CA ASP A 100 0.30 6.19 13.89
C ASP A 100 0.55 4.67 13.92
N PHE A 101 1.14 4.16 15.00
CA PHE A 101 1.29 2.72 15.26
C PHE A 101 -0.05 1.99 15.31
N ILE A 102 -1.08 2.60 15.90
CA ILE A 102 -2.40 1.99 15.99
C ILE A 102 -3.00 1.84 14.60
N VAL A 103 -3.01 2.92 13.82
CA VAL A 103 -3.64 2.92 12.50
C VAL A 103 -2.88 2.05 11.52
N THR A 104 -1.56 2.25 11.39
CA THR A 104 -0.77 1.47 10.43
C THR A 104 -0.70 -0.01 10.80
N GLY A 105 -0.60 -0.32 12.10
CA GLY A 105 -0.65 -1.68 12.60
C GLY A 105 -2.00 -2.35 12.40
N GLY A 106 -3.10 -1.63 12.64
CA GLY A 106 -4.45 -2.18 12.42
C GLY A 106 -4.73 -2.46 10.94
N VAL A 107 -4.30 -1.57 10.04
CA VAL A 107 -4.38 -1.83 8.59
C VAL A 107 -3.57 -3.05 8.21
N LYS A 108 -2.35 -3.20 8.75
CA LYS A 108 -1.52 -4.38 8.55
C LYS A 108 -2.16 -5.66 9.08
N ASP A 109 -2.76 -5.63 10.25
CA ASP A 109 -3.37 -6.81 10.86
C ASP A 109 -4.52 -7.37 10.01
N VAL A 110 -5.25 -6.48 9.31
CA VAL A 110 -6.33 -6.87 8.40
C VAL A 110 -5.79 -7.38 7.07
N THR A 111 -4.89 -6.61 6.47
CA THR A 111 -4.44 -6.86 5.09
C THR A 111 -3.32 -7.89 4.98
N LYS A 112 -2.58 -8.12 6.08
CA LYS A 112 -1.33 -8.90 6.11
C LYS A 112 -0.26 -8.43 5.12
N GLN A 113 -0.48 -7.32 4.43
CA GLN A 113 0.44 -6.78 3.45
C GLN A 113 1.68 -6.20 4.15
N SER A 114 2.81 -6.14 3.43
CA SER A 114 4.02 -5.54 3.99
C SER A 114 3.81 -4.03 4.21
N CYS A 115 4.57 -3.44 5.13
CA CYS A 115 4.45 -2.01 5.40
C CYS A 115 4.90 -1.14 4.21
N CYS A 116 5.79 -1.64 3.35
CA CYS A 116 6.24 -0.91 2.16
C CYS A 116 5.22 -0.97 1.02
N ASP A 117 4.45 -2.05 0.92
CA ASP A 117 3.44 -2.20 -0.13
C ASP A 117 2.19 -1.36 0.12
N MET A 118 2.07 -0.75 1.31
CA MET A 118 0.93 0.11 1.67
C MET A 118 1.03 1.51 1.09
N GLY A 119 2.17 1.92 0.52
CA GLY A 119 2.39 3.29 0.08
C GLY A 119 2.40 4.33 1.21
N LEU A 120 2.74 3.91 2.44
CA LEU A 120 2.83 4.80 3.60
C LEU A 120 3.94 5.86 3.40
N PRO A 121 3.80 7.06 4.01
CA PRO A 121 4.90 8.00 4.06
C PRO A 121 6.08 7.40 4.84
N GLU A 122 7.31 7.75 4.47
CA GLU A 122 8.54 7.10 4.96
C GLU A 122 8.62 7.04 6.49
N TRP A 123 8.24 8.13 7.17
CA TRP A 123 8.23 8.21 8.63
C TRP A 123 7.23 7.24 9.29
N ALA A 124 6.14 6.87 8.60
CA ALA A 124 5.11 5.97 9.10
C ALA A 124 5.43 4.49 8.86
N ILE A 125 6.32 4.18 7.91
CA ILE A 125 6.77 2.80 7.63
C ILE A 125 7.41 2.20 8.89
N GLY A 126 8.22 2.98 9.61
CA GLY A 126 8.84 2.55 10.87
C GLY A 126 7.79 2.14 11.91
N ARG A 127 6.74 2.95 12.08
CA ARG A 127 5.63 2.69 13.01
C ARG A 127 4.85 1.43 12.67
N CYS A 128 4.60 1.21 11.38
CA CYS A 128 3.97 -0.02 10.90
C CYS A 128 4.82 -1.27 11.21
N LYS A 129 6.15 -1.17 11.06
CA LYS A 129 7.08 -2.29 11.37
C LYS A 129 7.14 -2.58 12.87
N GLU A 130 7.16 -1.55 13.72
CA GLU A 130 7.06 -1.68 15.18
C GLU A 130 5.77 -2.43 15.58
N ALA A 131 4.65 -2.16 14.91
CA ALA A 131 3.36 -2.81 15.18
C ALA A 131 3.27 -4.29 14.81
N SER A 132 4.25 -4.83 14.10
CA SER A 132 4.20 -6.17 13.51
C SER A 132 5.40 -7.03 13.86
N ASN A 133 6.03 -6.78 15.01
CA ASN A 133 7.22 -7.50 15.49
C ASN A 133 8.35 -7.54 14.44
N GLY A 134 8.49 -6.48 13.64
CA GLY A 134 9.56 -6.38 12.65
C GLY A 134 9.33 -7.17 11.36
N TRP A 135 8.10 -7.65 11.06
CA TRP A 135 7.78 -8.15 9.71
C TRP A 135 8.02 -7.04 8.70
N GLY A 136 9.15 -7.16 8.00
CA GLY A 136 9.74 -6.16 7.16
C GLY A 136 9.00 -5.96 5.84
N CYS A 137 9.56 -5.02 5.10
CA CYS A 137 9.56 -5.10 3.65
C CYS A 137 10.63 -6.15 3.31
#